data_AF-A0A946MDS5-F1
#
_entry.id   AF-A0A946MDS5-F1
#
_cell.length_a   1.000
_cell.length_b   1.000
_cell.length_c   1.000
_cell.angle_alpha   90.00
_cell.angle_beta   90.00
_cell.angle_gamma   90.00
#
_symmetry.space_group_name_H-M   'P 1'
#
loop_
_entity.id
_entity.type
_entity.pdbx_description
1 polymer ?
#
loop_
_entity_poly.entity_id
_entity_poly.type
_entity_poly.pdbx_seq_one_letter_code
_entity_poly.pdbx_strand_id
1 'polypeptide(L)'
;MASKKKEENPENDASVTVRPVSALVPEQVSRGVFSTGVIVVTGNTEFVLDFVLVIGAPSTVVARVICTHEALRRMVAAIHRNVASFAARGDSVKREESADATPTAGGTECHAEDGNFRDSIGTEQFVGVAIPVPDGPTERISSADKFVAEGDSEAPVAKANKQSPAELYDDISVPDDVQVGVYANGLIIGHTDSEFKLDFVANMFPKSVVTSRVFMSAPQLVRLLDTLERTLQQFDLRHKS
;
A
#
# COMPACT_ATOMS: atom_id res chain seq x y z
N MET A 1 25.15 -25.93 -62.76
CA MET A 1 25.05 -26.77 -61.55
C MET A 1 24.20 -26.03 -60.53
N ALA A 2 23.30 -26.77 -59.90
CA ALA A 2 22.14 -26.26 -59.18
C ALA A 2 22.47 -25.51 -57.88
N SER A 3 21.66 -24.49 -57.61
CA SER A 3 21.53 -23.77 -56.36
C SER A 3 21.25 -24.69 -55.16
N LYS A 4 21.85 -24.37 -54.00
CA LYS A 4 21.41 -24.84 -52.68
C LYS A 4 21.66 -23.72 -51.68
N LYS A 5 20.72 -22.77 -51.60
CA LYS A 5 19.62 -22.65 -50.62
C LYS A 5 20.13 -22.40 -49.20
N LYS A 6 20.07 -21.12 -48.85
CA LYS A 6 20.10 -20.49 -47.52
C LYS A 6 19.16 -21.25 -46.57
N GLU A 7 19.70 -21.84 -45.51
CA GLU A 7 18.91 -22.32 -44.39
C GLU A 7 18.66 -21.13 -43.46
N GLU A 8 17.40 -20.72 -43.45
CA GLU A 8 16.81 -19.69 -42.61
C GLU A 8 16.35 -20.36 -41.32
N ASN A 9 16.84 -19.88 -40.18
CA ASN A 9 16.35 -20.23 -38.86
C ASN A 9 15.13 -19.36 -38.53
N PRO A 10 13.97 -19.94 -38.18
CA PRO A 10 13.03 -19.24 -37.32
C PRO A 10 12.61 -20.16 -36.17
N GLU A 11 13.46 -20.26 -35.14
CA GLU A 11 12.94 -20.46 -33.80
C GLU A 11 12.07 -19.23 -33.48
N ASN A 12 10.76 -19.44 -33.50
CA ASN A 12 9.76 -18.52 -33.00
C ASN A 12 10.05 -18.22 -31.53
N ASP A 13 10.86 -17.20 -31.29
CA ASP A 13 10.84 -16.45 -30.05
C ASP A 13 9.52 -15.66 -30.04
N ALA A 14 8.45 -16.38 -29.74
CA ALA A 14 7.16 -15.79 -29.43
C ALA A 14 7.38 -15.00 -28.14
N SER A 15 7.85 -13.76 -28.29
CA SER A 15 7.81 -12.76 -27.24
C SER A 15 6.38 -12.74 -26.73
N VAL A 16 6.17 -13.42 -25.59
CA VAL A 16 4.93 -13.36 -24.85
C VAL A 16 4.86 -11.91 -24.39
N THR A 17 4.24 -11.08 -25.22
CA THR A 17 3.85 -9.74 -24.84
C THR A 17 2.82 -9.95 -23.74
N VAL A 18 3.30 -9.97 -22.50
CA VAL A 18 2.46 -10.02 -21.31
C VAL A 18 1.62 -8.75 -21.39
N ARG A 19 0.39 -8.91 -21.89
CA ARG A 19 -0.58 -7.84 -21.85
C ARG A 19 -0.73 -7.47 -20.37
N PRO A 20 -0.66 -6.18 -20.00
CA PRO A 20 -0.96 -5.80 -18.64
C PRO A 20 -2.39 -6.29 -18.33
N VAL A 21 -2.50 -7.25 -17.43
CA VAL A 21 -3.78 -7.84 -17.04
C VAL A 21 -4.43 -6.84 -16.11
N SER A 22 -5.21 -5.92 -16.68
CA SER A 22 -6.11 -5.07 -15.91
C SER A 22 -7.16 -5.95 -15.24
N ALA A 23 -7.29 -5.84 -13.92
CA ALA A 23 -8.32 -6.54 -13.18
C ALA A 23 -9.71 -6.01 -13.56
N LEU A 24 -10.69 -6.91 -13.67
CA LEU A 24 -12.09 -6.53 -13.84
C LEU A 24 -12.55 -5.76 -12.59
N VAL A 25 -13.20 -4.62 -12.78
CA VAL A 25 -13.80 -3.83 -11.69
C VAL A 25 -15.31 -3.97 -11.76
N PRO A 26 -15.96 -4.69 -10.83
CA PRO A 26 -17.42 -4.74 -10.74
C PRO A 26 -18.02 -3.35 -10.45
N GLU A 27 -19.22 -3.09 -10.95
CA GLU A 27 -19.89 -1.78 -10.77
C GLU A 27 -20.07 -1.43 -9.29
N GLN A 28 -20.47 -2.40 -8.46
CA GLN A 28 -20.66 -2.20 -7.02
C GLN A 28 -19.36 -1.79 -6.31
N VAL A 29 -18.21 -2.28 -6.78
CA VAL A 29 -16.89 -1.99 -6.21
C VAL A 29 -16.29 -0.72 -6.82
N SER A 30 -16.69 -0.34 -8.03
CA SER A 30 -16.10 0.77 -8.80
C SER A 30 -16.11 2.10 -8.05
N ARG A 31 -17.16 2.36 -7.25
CA ARG A 31 -17.34 3.55 -6.43
C ARG A 31 -16.35 3.61 -5.26
N GLY A 32 -15.99 2.45 -4.70
CA GLY A 32 -15.15 2.32 -3.52
C GLY A 32 -15.75 2.95 -2.26
N VAL A 33 -14.97 2.89 -1.18
CA VAL A 33 -15.31 3.47 0.13
C VAL A 33 -14.14 4.29 0.67
N PHE A 34 -14.42 5.36 1.41
CA PHE A 34 -13.39 6.10 2.14
C PHE A 34 -13.15 5.46 3.50
N SER A 35 -11.88 5.32 3.88
CA SER A 35 -11.49 4.84 5.19
C SER A 35 -10.57 5.83 5.89
N THR A 36 -10.79 5.97 7.19
CA THR A 36 -9.96 6.80 8.08
C THR A 36 -8.87 6.01 8.79
N GLY A 37 -9.00 4.68 8.85
CA GLY A 37 -8.07 3.81 9.54
C GLY A 37 -8.29 2.35 9.20
N VAL A 38 -7.45 1.49 9.77
CA VAL A 38 -7.65 0.05 9.71
C VAL A 38 -7.50 -0.53 11.11
N ILE A 39 -8.18 -1.63 11.35
CA ILE A 39 -7.89 -2.54 12.44
C ILE A 39 -7.45 -3.86 11.84
N VAL A 40 -6.33 -4.38 12.35
CA VAL A 40 -5.73 -5.62 11.86
C VAL A 40 -5.94 -6.70 12.90
N VAL A 41 -6.66 -7.74 12.51
CA VAL A 41 -6.81 -8.96 13.32
C VAL A 41 -5.96 -10.06 12.72
N THR A 42 -5.10 -10.62 13.54
CA THR A 42 -4.23 -11.74 13.16
C THR A 42 -4.92 -13.05 13.52
N GLY A 43 -5.34 -13.82 12.51
CA GLY A 43 -5.74 -15.21 12.66
C GLY A 43 -4.57 -16.18 12.48
N ASN A 44 -4.87 -17.47 12.60
CA ASN A 44 -3.88 -18.54 12.46
C ASN A 44 -3.37 -18.70 11.02
N THR A 45 -4.23 -18.53 10.02
CA THR A 45 -3.91 -18.69 8.58
C THR A 45 -4.18 -17.45 7.73
N GLU A 46 -4.86 -16.45 8.31
CA GLU A 46 -5.34 -15.28 7.60
C GLU A 46 -5.24 -14.03 8.47
N PHE A 47 -5.15 -12.88 7.82
CA PHE A 47 -5.36 -11.58 8.42
C PHE A 47 -6.72 -11.03 8.00
N VAL A 48 -7.40 -10.38 8.94
CA VAL A 48 -8.59 -9.60 8.67
C VAL A 48 -8.24 -8.13 8.82
N LEU A 49 -8.50 -7.35 7.78
CA LEU A 49 -8.29 -5.91 7.71
C LEU A 49 -9.66 -5.23 7.71
N ASP A 50 -10.03 -4.67 8.85
CA ASP A 50 -11.26 -3.90 9.01
C ASP A 50 -10.97 -2.43 8.79
N PHE A 51 -11.37 -1.92 7.62
CA PHE A 51 -11.30 -0.51 7.31
C PHE A 51 -12.44 0.23 8.00
N VAL A 52 -12.09 1.25 8.78
CA VAL A 52 -13.03 1.96 9.64
C VAL A 52 -13.20 3.40 9.19
N LEU A 53 -14.43 3.86 9.25
CA LEU A 53 -14.81 5.24 8.99
C LEU A 53 -15.24 5.90 10.30
N VAL A 54 -14.49 6.93 10.71
CA VAL A 54 -14.76 7.73 11.90
C VAL A 54 -15.38 9.06 11.46
N ILE A 55 -16.69 9.07 11.22
CA ILE A 55 -17.48 10.30 10.97
C ILE A 55 -18.38 10.63 12.18
N GLY A 56 -18.48 9.71 13.17
CA GLY A 56 -19.22 9.86 14.41
C GLY A 56 -19.04 8.64 15.31
N ALA A 57 -19.71 8.63 16.47
CA ALA A 57 -19.79 7.46 17.35
C ALA A 57 -21.18 6.78 17.16
N PRO A 58 -21.25 5.45 16.97
CA PRO A 58 -20.12 4.51 16.86
C PRO A 58 -19.39 4.63 15.52
N SER A 59 -18.09 4.35 15.53
CA SER A 59 -17.34 4.22 14.27
C SER A 59 -17.81 2.98 13.51
N THR A 60 -17.68 2.96 12.19
CA THR A 60 -18.28 1.88 11.37
C THR A 60 -17.23 1.20 10.52
N VAL A 61 -17.25 -0.13 10.47
CA VAL A 61 -16.48 -0.89 9.47
C VAL A 61 -17.13 -0.68 8.11
N VAL A 62 -16.38 -0.14 7.15
CA VAL A 62 -16.85 0.15 5.79
C VAL A 62 -16.32 -0.83 4.75
N ALA A 63 -15.25 -1.55 5.07
CA ALA A 63 -14.79 -2.68 4.28
C ALA A 63 -14.03 -3.64 5.19
N ARG A 64 -14.26 -4.94 4.99
CA ARG A 64 -13.49 -6.01 5.61
C ARG A 64 -12.77 -6.79 4.53
N VAL A 65 -11.44 -6.79 4.56
CA VAL A 65 -10.61 -7.53 3.60
C VAL A 65 -9.89 -8.65 4.32
N ILE A 66 -10.02 -9.86 3.80
CA ILE A 66 -9.39 -11.07 4.32
C ILE A 66 -8.27 -11.46 3.36
N CYS A 67 -7.06 -11.65 3.88
CA CYS A 67 -5.91 -12.04 3.07
C CYS A 67 -5.01 -13.03 3.81
N THR A 68 -4.25 -13.83 3.07
CA THR A 68 -3.27 -14.75 3.68
C THR A 68 -2.07 -13.98 4.20
N HIS A 69 -1.32 -14.56 5.13
CA HIS A 69 -0.08 -13.93 5.64
C HIS A 69 0.92 -13.59 4.55
N GLU A 70 1.02 -14.46 3.55
CA GLU A 70 1.92 -14.26 2.41
C GLU A 70 1.44 -13.10 1.52
N ALA A 71 0.13 -13.01 1.28
CA ALA A 71 -0.46 -11.90 0.54
C ALA A 71 -0.20 -10.58 1.26
N LEU A 72 -0.43 -10.51 2.58
CA LEU A 72 -0.22 -9.28 3.34
C LEU A 72 1.24 -8.78 3.26
N ARG A 73 2.24 -9.67 3.33
CA ARG A 73 3.66 -9.28 3.17
C ARG A 73 3.93 -8.61 1.84
N ARG A 74 3.38 -9.17 0.75
CA ARG A 74 3.51 -8.59 -0.59
C ARG A 74 2.83 -7.23 -0.68
N MET A 75 1.64 -7.11 -0.10
CA MET A 75 0.89 -5.84 -0.04
C MET A 75 1.65 -4.77 0.74
N VAL A 76 2.21 -5.10 1.91
CA VAL A 76 3.01 -4.18 2.73
C VAL A 76 4.24 -3.69 1.97
N ALA A 77 4.97 -4.58 1.31
CA ALA A 77 6.10 -4.20 0.47
C ALA A 77 5.68 -3.29 -0.70
N ALA A 78 4.48 -3.50 -1.26
CA ALA A 78 3.92 -2.65 -2.31
C ALA A 78 3.53 -1.27 -1.77
N ILE A 79 2.86 -1.20 -0.63
CA ILE A 79 2.50 0.06 0.04
C ILE A 79 3.76 0.85 0.37
N HIS A 80 4.79 0.22 0.95
CA HIS A 80 6.05 0.86 1.26
C HIS A 80 6.69 1.53 0.05
N ARG A 81 6.80 0.83 -1.08
CA ARG A 81 7.36 1.41 -2.32
C ARG A 81 6.52 2.58 -2.86
N ASN A 82 5.20 2.45 -2.83
CA ASN A 82 4.30 3.50 -3.33
C ASN A 82 4.32 4.75 -2.44
N VAL A 83 4.35 4.57 -1.12
CA VAL A 83 4.49 5.67 -0.15
C VAL A 83 5.84 6.37 -0.31
N ALA A 84 6.94 5.62 -0.45
CA ALA A 84 8.26 6.20 -0.68
C ALA A 84 8.32 7.00 -2.00
N SER A 85 7.72 6.45 -3.07
CA SER A 85 7.64 7.13 -4.37
C SER A 85 6.78 8.40 -4.31
N PHE A 86 5.69 8.38 -3.53
CA PHE A 86 4.84 9.55 -3.29
C PHE A 86 5.59 10.65 -2.53
N ALA A 87 6.31 10.30 -1.46
CA ALA A 87 7.10 11.25 -0.70
C ALA A 87 8.17 11.93 -1.55
N ALA A 88 8.91 11.16 -2.37
CA ALA A 88 9.93 11.70 -3.26
C ALA A 88 9.36 12.71 -4.28
N ARG A 89 8.14 12.49 -4.78
CA ARG A 89 7.45 13.45 -5.67
C ARG A 89 7.07 14.74 -4.95
N GLY A 90 6.55 14.63 -3.72
CA GLY A 90 6.20 15.81 -2.92
C GLY A 90 7.40 16.70 -2.62
N ASP A 91 8.58 16.10 -2.44
CA ASP A 91 9.82 16.83 -2.21
C ASP A 91 10.37 17.50 -3.48
N SER A 92 10.19 16.87 -4.66
CA SER A 92 10.56 17.51 -5.94
C SER A 92 9.70 18.72 -6.27
N VAL A 93 8.38 18.66 -6.01
CA VAL A 93 7.46 19.77 -6.31
C VAL A 93 7.72 20.99 -5.41
N LYS A 94 7.96 20.79 -4.11
CA LYS A 94 8.31 21.88 -3.17
C LYS A 94 9.62 22.62 -3.56
N ARG A 95 10.53 21.94 -4.24
CA ARG A 95 11.82 22.50 -4.67
C ARG A 95 11.69 23.36 -5.93
N GLU A 96 10.70 23.11 -6.77
CA GLU A 96 10.41 23.91 -7.96
C GLU A 96 9.65 25.19 -7.60
N GLU A 97 8.72 25.13 -6.63
CA GLU A 97 7.95 26.30 -6.17
C GLU A 97 8.80 27.32 -5.37
N SER A 98 9.93 26.89 -4.82
CA SER A 98 10.89 27.76 -4.09
C SER A 98 11.97 28.37 -4.99
N ALA A 99 11.97 28.07 -6.30
CA ALA A 99 12.96 28.59 -7.26
C ALA A 99 12.43 29.74 -8.14
N ASP A 100 11.15 30.09 -8.09
CA ASP A 100 10.58 31.20 -8.88
C ASP A 100 9.74 32.14 -8.00
N ALA A 101 10.41 33.04 -7.29
CA ALA A 101 9.79 34.19 -6.65
C ALA A 101 10.63 35.45 -6.87
N THR A 102 10.41 36.11 -8.01
CA THR A 102 10.72 37.55 -8.17
C THR A 102 9.49 38.23 -8.79
N PRO A 103 8.92 39.30 -8.19
CA PRO A 103 7.76 39.97 -8.76
C PRO A 103 8.22 41.02 -9.78
N THR A 104 7.60 41.08 -10.97
CA THR A 104 7.59 42.30 -11.79
C THR A 104 6.22 42.47 -12.43
N ALA A 105 5.65 43.65 -12.18
CA ALA A 105 4.37 44.10 -12.69
C ALA A 105 4.44 44.52 -14.16
N GLY A 106 3.39 44.23 -14.94
CA GLY A 106 3.19 44.75 -16.30
C GLY A 106 2.06 43.98 -16.98
N GLY A 107 0.99 44.67 -17.37
CA GLY A 107 -0.30 44.07 -17.73
C GLY A 107 -0.54 43.77 -19.21
N THR A 108 -1.79 43.37 -19.49
CA THR A 108 -2.44 43.13 -20.80
C THR A 108 -2.00 41.77 -21.40
N GLU A 109 -2.85 40.82 -21.75
CA GLU A 109 -4.23 40.85 -22.28
C GLU A 109 -4.86 39.45 -22.09
N CYS A 110 -6.19 39.38 -22.03
CA CYS A 110 -6.94 38.14 -21.89
C CYS A 110 -7.29 37.57 -23.27
N HIS A 111 -6.97 36.30 -23.49
CA HIS A 111 -7.50 35.51 -24.60
C HIS A 111 -7.92 34.14 -24.04
N ALA A 112 -9.23 33.89 -24.09
CA ALA A 112 -9.85 32.61 -23.77
C ALA A 112 -9.70 31.69 -24.98
N GLU A 113 -9.30 30.43 -24.78
CA GLU A 113 -9.76 29.26 -25.55
C GLU A 113 -9.63 27.96 -24.72
N ASP A 114 -10.80 27.33 -24.53
CA ASP A 114 -11.14 25.92 -24.62
C ASP A 114 -10.23 24.82 -24.02
N GLY A 115 -10.69 24.34 -22.86
CA GLY A 115 -10.91 22.93 -22.52
C GLY A 115 -10.02 21.86 -23.15
N ASN A 116 -9.06 21.36 -22.36
CA ASN A 116 -8.71 19.94 -22.41
C ASN A 116 -8.18 19.45 -21.05
N PHE A 117 -9.05 18.78 -20.31
CA PHE A 117 -8.73 18.05 -19.09
C PHE A 117 -7.84 16.86 -19.46
N ARG A 118 -6.55 16.93 -19.13
CA ARG A 118 -5.60 15.83 -19.31
C ARG A 118 -5.42 15.15 -17.96
N ASP A 119 -6.19 14.08 -17.74
CA ASP A 119 -5.92 13.11 -16.70
C ASP A 119 -4.54 12.50 -16.92
N SER A 120 -3.63 12.79 -15.99
CA SER A 120 -2.32 12.17 -15.90
C SER A 120 -2.48 10.75 -15.36
N ILE A 121 -2.82 9.80 -16.24
CA ILE A 121 -2.81 8.37 -15.92
C ILE A 121 -1.36 7.93 -15.67
N GLY A 122 -0.97 7.92 -14.39
CA GLY A 122 0.33 7.48 -13.90
C GLY A 122 0.46 5.96 -13.92
N THR A 123 1.50 5.51 -14.62
CA THR A 123 2.18 4.22 -14.62
C THR A 123 1.79 3.25 -13.48
N GLU A 124 1.04 2.19 -13.82
CA GLU A 124 0.83 1.05 -12.92
C GLU A 124 2.13 0.27 -12.73
N GLN A 125 2.76 0.42 -11.56
CA GLN A 125 3.95 -0.34 -11.19
C GLN A 125 3.51 -1.67 -10.57
N PHE A 126 3.37 -2.68 -11.43
CA PHE A 126 3.04 -4.05 -11.04
C PHE A 126 4.15 -4.71 -10.22
N VAL A 127 3.74 -5.44 -9.19
CA VAL A 127 4.61 -6.27 -8.34
C VAL A 127 4.64 -7.69 -8.92
N GLY A 128 5.77 -8.06 -9.53
CA GLY A 128 5.98 -9.41 -10.05
C GLY A 128 7.46 -9.77 -10.17
N VAL A 129 7.88 -10.72 -9.32
CA VAL A 129 9.04 -11.64 -9.41
C VAL A 129 10.45 -11.08 -9.16
N ALA A 130 11.13 -11.74 -8.22
CA ALA A 130 12.50 -11.49 -7.77
C ALA A 130 13.56 -12.08 -8.73
N ILE A 131 14.72 -11.42 -8.82
CA ILE A 131 15.97 -11.98 -9.35
C ILE A 131 16.96 -12.13 -8.18
N PRO A 132 17.58 -13.30 -7.96
CA PRO A 132 18.50 -13.54 -6.84
C PRO A 132 19.95 -13.15 -7.21
N VAL A 133 20.75 -12.74 -6.22
CA VAL A 133 22.21 -12.74 -6.32
C VAL A 133 22.77 -13.34 -5.01
N PRO A 134 23.70 -14.33 -5.07
CA PRO A 134 24.12 -15.11 -3.90
C PRO A 134 25.35 -14.57 -3.16
N ASP A 135 25.28 -14.73 -1.83
CA ASP A 135 26.26 -15.07 -0.79
C ASP A 135 27.74 -14.61 -0.81
N GLY A 136 28.16 -14.06 0.34
CA GLY A 136 29.54 -14.12 0.86
C GLY A 136 29.70 -13.42 2.23
N PRO A 137 30.55 -13.91 3.17
CA PRO A 137 30.20 -13.93 4.60
C PRO A 137 31.05 -13.01 5.51
N THR A 138 30.82 -13.16 6.83
CA THR A 138 31.75 -12.94 7.99
C THR A 138 31.93 -11.49 8.48
N GLU A 139 31.96 -11.11 9.77
CA GLU A 139 32.13 -11.79 11.07
C GLU A 139 31.46 -11.03 12.24
N ARG A 140 31.27 -11.75 13.34
CA ARG A 140 30.92 -11.30 14.70
C ARG A 140 32.16 -10.86 15.48
N ILE A 141 32.07 -9.83 16.34
CA ILE A 141 32.82 -9.70 17.61
C ILE A 141 31.99 -8.79 18.55
N SER A 142 31.24 -9.32 19.54
CA SER A 142 31.59 -9.56 20.95
C SER A 142 31.82 -8.32 21.85
N SER A 143 30.79 -8.05 22.68
CA SER A 143 30.80 -7.93 24.16
C SER A 143 31.62 -6.88 24.94
N ALA A 144 30.90 -6.28 25.90
CA ALA A 144 31.31 -5.66 27.18
C ALA A 144 32.01 -4.28 27.08
N ASP A 145 31.61 -3.23 27.82
CA ASP A 145 31.50 -3.17 29.27
C ASP A 145 30.49 -2.15 29.82
N LYS A 146 30.07 -2.43 31.06
CA LYS A 146 29.19 -1.69 31.98
C LYS A 146 29.60 -0.23 32.21
N PHE A 147 28.60 0.65 32.40
CA PHE A 147 28.62 1.64 33.48
C PHE A 147 27.21 1.84 34.05
N VAL A 148 27.12 1.72 35.38
CA VAL A 148 25.95 1.93 36.23
C VAL A 148 26.13 3.28 36.91
N ALA A 149 25.07 4.10 36.95
CA ALA A 149 24.87 5.12 37.98
C ALA A 149 23.39 5.46 38.11
N GLU A 150 22.86 5.24 39.31
CA GLU A 150 21.52 5.60 39.79
C GLU A 150 21.35 7.13 39.91
N GLY A 151 20.10 7.60 39.77
CA GLY A 151 19.71 8.96 40.06
C GLY A 151 18.19 9.10 40.01
N ASP A 152 17.59 9.23 41.19
CA ASP A 152 16.16 9.43 41.43
C ASP A 152 15.60 10.67 40.71
N SER A 153 14.50 10.49 39.98
CA SER A 153 13.49 11.53 39.77
C SER A 153 12.17 10.87 39.37
N GLU A 154 11.33 10.69 40.38
CA GLU A 154 9.95 10.25 40.28
C GLU A 154 9.11 11.38 39.65
N ALA A 155 8.88 11.29 38.34
CA ALA A 155 7.85 12.04 37.63
C ALA A 155 6.63 11.14 37.40
N PRO A 156 5.39 11.64 37.48
CA PRO A 156 4.20 10.80 37.49
C PRO A 156 4.05 10.13 36.12
N VAL A 157 4.15 8.80 36.13
CA VAL A 157 3.90 7.97 34.96
C VAL A 157 2.43 8.12 34.60
N ALA A 158 2.15 8.97 33.60
CA ALA A 158 0.90 8.97 32.89
C ALA A 158 0.63 7.53 32.46
N LYS A 159 -0.40 6.92 33.06
CA LYS A 159 -0.86 5.58 32.70
C LYS A 159 -1.25 5.64 31.23
N ALA A 160 -0.34 5.21 30.36
CA ALA A 160 -0.65 4.92 28.98
C ALA A 160 -1.73 3.85 29.01
N ASN A 161 -2.97 4.29 28.74
CA ASN A 161 -4.14 3.45 28.68
C ASN A 161 -3.90 2.39 27.61
N LYS A 162 -3.48 1.19 28.03
CA LYS A 162 -3.45 0.01 27.16
C LYS A 162 -4.89 -0.46 27.00
N GLN A 163 -5.69 0.32 26.27
CA GLN A 163 -7.01 -0.13 25.83
C GLN A 163 -6.81 -1.43 25.07
N SER A 164 -7.48 -2.49 25.52
CA SER A 164 -7.38 -3.78 24.86
C SER A 164 -8.00 -3.66 23.46
N PRO A 165 -7.47 -4.35 22.41
CA PRO A 165 -8.07 -4.31 21.09
C PRO A 165 -9.56 -4.67 21.07
N ALA A 166 -10.03 -5.46 22.05
CA ALA A 166 -11.43 -5.82 22.23
C ALA A 166 -12.32 -4.63 22.62
N GLU A 167 -11.87 -3.75 23.54
CA GLU A 167 -12.62 -2.54 23.93
C GLU A 167 -12.81 -1.57 22.76
N LEU A 168 -11.88 -1.56 21.80
CA LEU A 168 -12.02 -0.73 20.59
C LEU A 168 -13.14 -1.22 19.67
N TYR A 169 -13.55 -2.49 19.74
CA TYR A 169 -14.64 -3.03 18.93
C TYR A 169 -16.02 -2.78 19.52
N ASP A 170 -16.15 -2.55 20.82
CA ASP A 170 -17.46 -2.32 21.46
C ASP A 170 -18.10 -1.01 20.96
N ASP A 171 -17.28 -0.04 20.56
CA ASP A 171 -17.70 1.24 19.96
C ASP A 171 -17.74 1.20 18.41
N ILE A 172 -17.59 0.02 17.81
CA ILE A 172 -17.57 -0.19 16.36
C ILE A 172 -18.81 -0.95 15.90
N SER A 173 -19.59 -0.31 15.04
CA SER A 173 -20.67 -0.97 14.31
C SER A 173 -20.10 -1.72 13.09
N VAL A 174 -20.47 -2.99 12.93
CA VAL A 174 -20.13 -3.82 11.77
C VAL A 174 -21.41 -4.16 11.02
N PRO A 175 -21.71 -3.46 9.91
CA PRO A 175 -22.87 -3.78 9.08
C PRO A 175 -22.85 -5.21 8.52
N ASP A 176 -24.02 -5.83 8.35
CA ASP A 176 -24.16 -7.24 7.92
C ASP A 176 -23.54 -7.53 6.55
N ASP A 177 -23.57 -6.55 5.64
CA ASP A 177 -23.03 -6.67 4.28
C ASP A 177 -21.49 -6.71 4.26
N VAL A 178 -20.83 -6.02 5.19
CA VAL A 178 -19.36 -6.06 5.34
C VAL A 178 -18.91 -7.14 6.33
N GLN A 179 -19.79 -7.67 7.17
CA GLN A 179 -19.44 -8.60 8.24
C GLN A 179 -18.73 -9.87 7.72
N VAL A 180 -19.15 -10.36 6.55
CA VAL A 180 -18.54 -11.53 5.89
C VAL A 180 -17.14 -11.22 5.36
N GLY A 181 -16.93 -9.99 4.89
CA GLY A 181 -15.70 -9.55 4.25
C GLY A 181 -15.48 -10.11 2.85
N VAL A 182 -14.41 -9.65 2.21
CA VAL A 182 -13.99 -10.09 0.88
C VAL A 182 -12.56 -10.61 0.89
N TYR A 183 -12.29 -11.65 0.11
CA TYR A 183 -10.94 -12.18 -0.05
C TYR A 183 -10.09 -11.32 -1.00
N ALA A 184 -8.80 -11.16 -0.68
CA ALA A 184 -7.81 -10.57 -1.55
C ALA A 184 -6.45 -11.24 -1.41
N ASN A 185 -5.77 -11.45 -2.53
CA ASN A 185 -4.39 -11.95 -2.57
C ASN A 185 -3.41 -10.95 -3.21
N GLY A 186 -3.92 -9.85 -3.78
CA GLY A 186 -3.14 -8.76 -4.35
C GLY A 186 -3.71 -7.39 -4.01
N LEU A 187 -2.88 -6.37 -4.21
CA LEU A 187 -3.23 -4.96 -4.02
C LEU A 187 -2.64 -4.15 -5.16
N ILE A 188 -3.49 -3.40 -5.85
CA ILE A 188 -3.11 -2.39 -6.82
C ILE A 188 -3.26 -1.03 -6.14
N ILE A 189 -2.25 -0.19 -6.27
CA ILE A 189 -2.21 1.12 -5.61
C ILE A 189 -2.13 2.19 -6.70
N GLY A 190 -3.10 3.10 -6.68
CA GLY A 190 -3.01 4.38 -7.37
C GLY A 190 -3.04 5.51 -6.35
N HIS A 191 -2.59 6.69 -6.71
CA HIS A 191 -2.65 7.85 -5.83
C HIS A 191 -2.80 9.15 -6.63
N THR A 192 -3.44 10.12 -6.00
CA THR A 192 -3.39 11.54 -6.35
C THR A 192 -2.29 12.21 -5.52
N ASP A 193 -2.20 13.53 -5.55
CA ASP A 193 -1.25 14.29 -4.72
C ASP A 193 -1.62 14.29 -3.23
N SER A 194 -2.79 13.76 -2.84
CA SER A 194 -3.25 13.78 -1.43
C SER A 194 -3.92 12.49 -0.96
N GLU A 195 -4.32 11.61 -1.87
CA GLU A 195 -5.10 10.41 -1.56
C GLU A 195 -4.55 9.18 -2.27
N PHE A 196 -4.70 8.03 -1.63
CA PHE A 196 -4.38 6.73 -2.20
C PHE A 196 -5.66 5.95 -2.45
N LYS A 197 -5.74 5.36 -3.64
CA LYS A 197 -6.71 4.35 -4.04
C LYS A 197 -6.07 2.98 -3.89
N LEU A 198 -6.65 2.17 -3.01
CA LEU A 198 -6.26 0.81 -2.70
C LEU A 198 -7.26 -0.16 -3.32
N ASP A 199 -6.89 -0.75 -4.45
CA ASP A 199 -7.70 -1.75 -5.16
C ASP A 199 -7.24 -3.15 -4.72
N PHE A 200 -8.00 -3.76 -3.83
CA PHE A 200 -7.79 -5.14 -3.41
C PHE A 200 -8.26 -6.09 -4.50
N VAL A 201 -7.39 -7.01 -4.88
CA VAL A 201 -7.60 -7.90 -6.02
C VAL A 201 -7.62 -9.35 -5.57
N ALA A 202 -8.61 -10.08 -6.09
CA ALA A 202 -8.58 -11.53 -6.13
C ALA A 202 -8.11 -11.98 -7.51
N ASN A 203 -6.87 -12.46 -7.57
CA ASN A 203 -6.31 -13.09 -8.76
C ASN A 203 -6.87 -14.51 -8.86
N MET A 204 -7.94 -14.66 -9.64
CA MET A 204 -8.57 -15.93 -9.97
C MET A 204 -8.38 -16.23 -11.46
N PHE A 205 -8.24 -17.50 -11.82
CA PHE A 205 -8.26 -17.90 -13.23
C PHE A 205 -9.72 -17.89 -13.73
N PRO A 206 -10.04 -17.29 -14.90
CA PRO A 206 -9.15 -16.77 -15.94
C PRO A 206 -8.88 -15.25 -15.88
N LYS A 207 -9.52 -14.50 -14.96
CA LYS A 207 -9.38 -13.05 -14.83
C LYS A 207 -9.30 -12.62 -13.37
N SER A 208 -8.38 -11.71 -13.08
CA SER A 208 -8.35 -10.99 -11.80
C SER A 208 -9.55 -10.06 -11.66
N VAL A 209 -10.09 -9.95 -10.45
CA VAL A 209 -11.23 -9.09 -10.12
C VAL A 209 -10.89 -8.22 -8.91
N VAL A 210 -11.24 -6.94 -8.95
CA VAL A 210 -11.17 -6.04 -7.79
C VAL A 210 -12.32 -6.37 -6.86
N THR A 211 -12.01 -6.83 -5.64
CA THR A 211 -12.99 -7.25 -4.64
C THR A 211 -13.34 -6.15 -3.66
N SER A 212 -12.42 -5.22 -3.39
CA SER A 212 -12.69 -4.02 -2.61
C SER A 212 -11.83 -2.86 -3.10
N ARG A 213 -12.39 -1.65 -3.08
CA ARG A 213 -11.70 -0.40 -3.39
C ARG A 213 -11.82 0.52 -2.19
N VAL A 214 -10.69 0.86 -1.59
CA VAL A 214 -10.62 1.72 -0.41
C VAL A 214 -9.80 2.95 -0.73
N PHE A 215 -10.32 4.12 -0.39
CA PHE A 215 -9.63 5.40 -0.48
C PHE A 215 -9.15 5.83 0.90
N MET A 216 -7.90 6.27 1.01
CA MET A 216 -7.31 6.76 2.25
C MET A 216 -6.46 8.00 1.97
N SER A 217 -6.40 8.93 2.92
CA SER A 217 -5.46 10.05 2.82
C SER A 217 -4.02 9.58 2.92
N ALA A 218 -3.08 10.29 2.28
CA ALA A 218 -1.66 9.95 2.34
C ALA A 218 -1.12 9.79 3.78
N PRO A 219 -1.42 10.70 4.74
CA PRO A 219 -0.95 10.53 6.12
C PRO A 219 -1.50 9.29 6.82
N GLN A 220 -2.74 8.89 6.52
CA GLN A 220 -3.34 7.69 7.09
C GLN A 220 -2.69 6.42 6.54
N LEU A 221 -2.37 6.38 5.24
CA LEU A 221 -1.70 5.23 4.63
C LEU A 221 -0.28 5.02 5.18
N VAL A 222 0.46 6.10 5.47
CA VAL A 222 1.78 6.02 6.11
C VAL A 222 1.68 5.38 7.50
N ARG A 223 0.74 5.84 8.32
CA ARG A 223 0.50 5.26 9.66
C ARG A 223 0.05 3.80 9.59
N LEU A 224 -0.77 3.49 8.58
CA LEU A 224 -1.20 2.13 8.29
C LEU A 224 0.01 1.23 7.98
N LEU A 225 0.91 1.67 7.10
CA LEU A 225 2.11 0.93 6.74
C LEU A 225 2.93 0.57 7.98
N ASP A 226 3.24 1.54 8.84
CA ASP A 226 3.99 1.32 10.09
C ASP A 226 3.31 0.29 11.00
N THR A 227 1.97 0.29 11.03
CA THR A 227 1.17 -0.64 11.86
C THR A 227 1.21 -2.05 11.27
N LEU A 228 1.09 -2.17 9.95
CA LEU A 228 1.16 -3.46 9.25
C LEU A 228 2.54 -4.09 9.37
N GLU A 229 3.62 -3.31 9.25
CA GLU A 229 4.99 -3.78 9.41
C GLU A 229 5.23 -4.35 10.83
N ARG A 230 4.82 -3.62 11.86
CA ARG A 230 4.91 -4.09 13.25
C ARG A 230 4.10 -5.37 13.46
N THR A 231 2.90 -5.44 12.90
CA THR A 231 2.03 -6.62 13.02
C THR A 231 2.66 -7.84 12.36
N LEU A 232 3.25 -7.69 11.17
CA LEU A 232 3.98 -8.76 10.49
C LEU A 232 5.22 -9.21 11.27
N GLN A 233 5.99 -8.29 11.83
CA GLN A 233 7.14 -8.63 12.68
C GLN A 233 6.72 -9.42 13.92
N GLN A 234 5.65 -9.00 14.60
CA GLN A 234 5.11 -9.73 15.75
C GLN A 234 4.60 -11.12 15.37
N PHE A 235 3.94 -11.23 14.21
CA PHE A 235 3.50 -12.51 13.67
C PHE A 235 4.70 -13.43 13.39
N ASP A 236 5.77 -12.92 12.78
CA ASP A 236 7.00 -13.68 12.51
C ASP A 236 7.65 -14.21 13.77
N LEU A 237 7.75 -13.39 14.82
CA LEU A 237 8.33 -13.81 16.09
C LEU A 237 7.53 -14.95 16.73
N ARG A 238 6.20 -14.92 16.60
CA ARG A 238 5.32 -15.96 17.15
C ARG A 238 5.42 -17.28 16.39
N HIS A 239 5.68 -17.24 15.08
CA HIS A 239 5.70 -18.42 14.21
C HIS A 239 7.11 -18.95 13.89
N LYS A 240 8.16 -18.32 14.42
CA LYS A 240 9.55 -18.79 14.33
C LYS A 240 9.93 -19.83 15.40
N SER A 241 9.00 -20.23 16.26
CA SER A 241 9.19 -21.26 17.29
C SER A 241 8.56 -22.58 16.88
#